data_AF-A0A962F4L4-F1
#
_entry.id   AF-A0A962F4L4-F1
#
_cell.length_a   1.000
_cell.length_b   1.000
_cell.length_c   1.000
_cell.angle_alpha   90.00
_cell.angle_beta   90.00
_cell.angle_gamma   90.00
#
_symmetry.space_group_name_H-M   'P 1'
#
loop_
_entity.id
_entity.type
_entity.pdbx_description
1 polymer ?
#
loop_
_entity_poly.entity_id
_entity_poly.type
_entity_poly.pdbx_seq_one_letter_code
_entity_poly.pdbx_strand_id
1 'polypeptide(L)'
;MYQSEKLLFLHMQKTGGTHIRRVLKNVIGGIDADHFEDKHKRLSQNTHKYVFGTIRNPWSWYVSLWAFGCERQGGWVYDNLTLRQLMPRRIARELVFFRNPAYLPDRLRGDYDYGRYLYADAMKIDRFREWLEYIHDGRGKYTLPDSYGRSRVAGFTGYMTYQFVLQFAQNMAWRRCRSAQALKEYMDRHFLTDKIIKLENAKTQLLTVLEEVGYDLSPAQRETYDSLFSKKTNTSEHLPYRDYYDPKTIEMVREKDKIIIERFGYEF
;
A
#
# COMPACT_ATOMS: atom_id res chain seq x y z
N MET A 1 8.80 7.36 1.56
CA MET A 1 9.60 7.42 0.31
C MET A 1 11.06 7.41 0.70
N TYR A 2 11.94 6.94 -0.19
CA TYR A 2 13.39 7.05 -0.05
C TYR A 2 13.96 7.70 -1.31
N GLN A 3 15.08 8.41 -1.16
CA GLN A 3 15.74 9.10 -2.27
C GLN A 3 17.26 9.04 -2.13
N SER A 4 17.93 8.73 -3.23
CA SER A 4 19.38 8.89 -3.43
C SER A 4 19.64 9.94 -4.52
N GLU A 5 20.88 10.05 -4.98
CA GLU A 5 21.24 10.89 -6.14
C GLU A 5 20.51 10.44 -7.41
N LYS A 6 20.60 9.15 -7.77
CA LYS A 6 20.10 8.61 -9.04
C LYS A 6 18.69 8.00 -8.96
N LEU A 7 18.20 7.70 -7.76
CA LEU A 7 17.06 6.82 -7.57
C LEU A 7 16.04 7.38 -6.57
N LEU A 8 14.78 7.08 -6.82
CA LEU A 8 13.66 7.40 -5.92
C LEU A 8 12.78 6.16 -5.72
N PHE A 9 12.54 5.81 -4.45
CA PHE A 9 11.76 4.64 -4.07
C PHE A 9 10.41 5.03 -3.47
N LEU A 10 9.35 4.59 -4.13
CA LEU A 10 7.96 4.74 -3.73
C LEU A 10 7.40 3.40 -3.23
N HIS A 11 6.71 3.39 -2.10
CA HIS A 11 6.07 2.17 -1.60
C HIS A 11 4.74 2.47 -0.94
N MET A 12 3.86 1.48 -0.93
CA MET A 12 2.65 1.50 -0.12
C MET A 12 2.94 0.95 1.28
N GLN A 13 1.94 1.03 2.15
CA GLN A 13 1.98 0.27 3.40
C GLN A 13 2.02 -1.24 3.10
N LYS A 14 2.76 -1.99 3.91
CA LYS A 14 2.89 -3.46 3.84
C LYS A 14 3.42 -4.07 2.53
N THR A 15 4.09 -3.26 1.69
CA THR A 15 4.85 -3.74 0.51
C THR A 15 6.37 -3.78 0.76
N GLY A 16 6.80 -4.05 2.00
CA GLY A 16 8.22 -4.16 2.34
C GLY A 16 8.99 -2.84 2.42
N GLY A 17 8.30 -1.69 2.39
CA GLY A 17 8.92 -0.37 2.34
C GLY A 17 10.03 -0.13 3.37
N THR A 18 9.78 -0.41 4.66
CA THR A 18 10.80 -0.23 5.72
C THR A 18 12.05 -1.08 5.47
N HIS A 19 11.88 -2.31 5.02
CA HIS A 19 13.00 -3.20 4.74
C HIS A 19 13.82 -2.71 3.55
N ILE A 20 13.16 -2.39 2.43
CA ILE A 20 13.85 -1.90 1.22
C ILE A 20 14.56 -0.57 1.49
N ARG A 21 13.92 0.37 2.21
CA ARG A 21 14.58 1.62 2.63
C ARG A 21 15.82 1.36 3.47
N ARG A 22 15.76 0.41 4.41
CA ARG A 22 16.91 0.02 5.22
C ARG A 22 18.03 -0.54 4.34
N VAL A 23 17.72 -1.44 3.41
CA VAL A 23 18.71 -1.97 2.46
C VAL A 23 19.36 -0.82 1.67
N LEU A 24 18.56 0.02 1.02
CA LEU A 24 19.07 1.12 0.20
C LEU A 24 19.96 2.07 1.02
N LYS A 25 19.54 2.45 2.23
CA LYS A 25 20.33 3.31 3.13
C LYS A 25 21.70 2.75 3.47
N ASN A 26 21.78 1.45 3.74
CA ASN A 26 23.03 0.81 4.15
C ASN A 26 23.92 0.43 2.96
N VAL A 27 23.35 0.25 1.77
CA VAL A 27 24.09 -0.19 0.58
C VAL A 27 24.53 1.00 -0.27
N ILE A 28 23.67 2.00 -0.49
CA ILE A 28 23.93 3.13 -1.41
C ILE A 28 23.74 4.53 -0.76
N GLY A 29 23.53 4.61 0.56
CA GLY A 29 23.30 5.88 1.26
C GLY A 29 21.90 6.45 1.05
N GLY A 30 21.73 7.79 1.04
CA GLY A 30 20.44 8.46 0.77
C GLY A 30 19.56 8.76 1.99
N ILE A 31 18.39 9.34 1.76
CA ILE A 31 17.50 9.90 2.81
C ILE A 31 16.06 9.41 2.70
N ASP A 32 15.37 9.39 3.85
CA ASP A 32 13.91 9.19 3.87
C ASP A 32 13.17 10.50 3.64
N ALA A 33 12.04 10.40 2.97
CA ALA A 33 11.08 11.50 2.82
C ALA A 33 9.68 10.94 3.12
N ASP A 34 9.03 11.48 4.15
CA ASP A 34 7.88 10.82 4.78
C ASP A 34 6.52 11.48 4.52
N HIS A 35 6.44 12.59 3.76
CA HIS A 35 5.17 13.28 3.51
C HIS A 35 4.63 13.08 2.08
N PHE A 36 3.32 12.81 1.98
CA PHE A 36 2.61 12.51 0.73
C PHE A 36 2.53 13.74 -0.23
N GLU A 37 2.26 14.93 0.30
CA GLU A 37 2.22 16.16 -0.50
C GLU A 37 3.63 16.54 -1.00
N ASP A 38 4.60 16.52 -0.08
CA ASP A 38 6.00 16.71 -0.43
C ASP A 38 6.46 15.67 -1.45
N LYS A 39 5.96 14.45 -1.39
CA LYS A 39 6.27 13.39 -2.36
C LYS A 39 5.83 13.79 -3.78
N HIS A 40 4.57 14.16 -4.01
CA HIS A 40 4.13 14.54 -5.37
C HIS A 40 4.85 15.79 -5.88
N LYS A 41 5.10 16.77 -5.00
CA LYS A 41 5.90 17.95 -5.33
C LYS A 41 7.35 17.56 -5.68
N ARG A 42 8.00 16.72 -4.88
CA ARG A 42 9.37 16.23 -5.12
C ARG A 42 9.46 15.40 -6.40
N LEU A 43 8.45 14.60 -6.74
CA LEU A 43 8.43 13.83 -7.98
C LEU A 43 8.42 14.74 -9.20
N SER A 44 7.60 15.81 -9.20
CA SER A 44 7.59 16.79 -10.28
C SER A 44 8.93 17.53 -10.44
N GLN A 45 9.74 17.60 -9.37
CA GLN A 45 11.04 18.27 -9.36
C GLN A 45 12.22 17.33 -9.70
N ASN A 46 12.06 16.02 -9.56
CA ASN A 46 13.12 15.02 -9.73
C ASN A 46 12.96 14.20 -11.01
N THR A 47 12.68 14.87 -12.13
CA THR A 47 12.38 14.22 -13.43
C THR A 47 13.52 13.38 -14.01
N HIS A 48 14.75 13.51 -13.49
CA HIS A 48 15.94 12.79 -13.96
C HIS A 48 16.27 11.53 -13.15
N LYS A 49 15.55 11.24 -12.07
CA LYS A 49 15.83 10.06 -11.22
C LYS A 49 15.04 8.87 -11.68
N TYR A 50 15.65 7.69 -11.59
CA TYR A 50 14.93 6.44 -11.79
C TYR A 50 13.99 6.18 -10.63
N VAL A 51 12.70 6.09 -10.91
CA VAL A 51 11.63 5.90 -9.94
C VAL A 51 11.19 4.45 -9.95
N PHE A 52 11.34 3.77 -8.83
CA PHE A 52 10.81 2.42 -8.69
C PHE A 52 9.89 2.29 -7.48
N GLY A 53 9.06 1.24 -7.49
CA GLY A 53 8.25 0.89 -6.35
C GLY A 53 8.06 -0.59 -6.13
N THR A 54 7.38 -0.94 -5.05
CA THR A 54 7.11 -2.33 -4.69
C THR A 54 5.62 -2.64 -4.65
N ILE A 55 5.27 -3.84 -5.11
CA ILE A 55 3.95 -4.44 -4.94
C ILE A 55 4.08 -5.82 -4.28
N ARG A 56 3.04 -6.24 -3.55
CA ARG A 56 2.94 -7.55 -2.91
C ARG A 56 1.75 -8.30 -3.52
N ASN A 57 1.78 -9.63 -3.49
CA ASN A 57 0.61 -10.46 -3.80
C ASN A 57 -0.63 -9.93 -3.04
N PRO A 58 -1.74 -9.63 -3.74
CA PRO A 58 -2.90 -8.98 -3.13
C PRO A 58 -3.51 -9.73 -1.95
N TRP A 59 -3.65 -11.05 -2.06
CA TRP A 59 -4.16 -11.87 -0.97
C TRP A 59 -3.24 -11.83 0.26
N SER A 60 -1.93 -11.90 0.02
CA SER A 60 -0.92 -11.75 1.08
C SER A 60 -0.90 -10.34 1.70
N TRP A 61 -1.20 -9.31 0.90
CA TRP A 61 -1.20 -7.92 1.33
C TRP A 61 -2.32 -7.62 2.31
N TYR A 62 -3.55 -8.08 2.04
CA TYR A 62 -4.68 -7.86 2.96
C TYR A 62 -4.46 -8.52 4.31
N VAL A 63 -3.99 -9.78 4.35
CA VAL A 63 -3.66 -10.47 5.61
C VAL A 63 -2.60 -9.68 6.37
N SER A 64 -1.55 -9.22 5.68
CA SER A 64 -0.49 -8.46 6.32
C SER A 64 -0.94 -7.08 6.82
N LEU A 65 -1.85 -6.42 6.12
CA LEU A 65 -2.43 -5.14 6.53
C LEU A 65 -3.34 -5.31 7.75
N TRP A 66 -4.17 -6.35 7.76
CA TRP A 66 -5.06 -6.65 8.88
C TRP A 66 -4.28 -7.11 10.12
N ALA A 67 -3.40 -8.10 9.99
CA ALA A 67 -2.60 -8.62 11.10
C ALA A 67 -1.75 -7.53 11.77
N PHE A 68 -1.18 -6.63 10.98
CA PHE A 68 -0.44 -5.47 11.50
C PHE A 68 -1.31 -4.55 12.37
N GLY A 69 -2.60 -4.40 12.04
CA GLY A 69 -3.56 -3.70 12.88
C GLY A 69 -3.89 -4.48 14.17
N CYS A 70 -4.01 -5.80 14.09
CA CYS A 70 -4.27 -6.66 15.26
C CYS A 70 -3.14 -6.58 16.29
N GLU A 71 -1.89 -6.50 15.84
CA GLU A 71 -0.70 -6.32 16.68
C GLU A 71 -0.62 -4.92 17.32
N ARG A 72 -1.58 -4.05 17.06
CA ARG A 72 -1.66 -2.66 17.57
C ARG A 72 -0.42 -1.82 17.23
N GLN A 73 0.30 -2.18 16.17
CA GLN A 73 1.49 -1.45 15.73
C GLN A 73 1.16 -0.17 14.95
N GLY A 74 -0.07 0.36 15.10
CA GLY A 74 -0.56 1.55 14.44
C GLY A 74 -0.81 1.36 12.94
N GLY A 75 -1.56 2.27 12.34
CA GLY A 75 -1.85 2.22 10.91
C GLY A 75 -3.15 2.95 10.61
N TRP A 76 -3.17 3.73 9.53
CA TRP A 76 -4.29 4.63 9.25
C TRP A 76 -5.62 3.88 9.15
N VAL A 77 -5.59 2.65 8.62
CA VAL A 77 -6.74 1.76 8.52
C VAL A 77 -7.24 1.31 9.90
N TYR A 78 -6.37 0.74 10.73
CA TYR A 78 -6.71 0.31 12.10
C TYR A 78 -7.27 1.47 12.91
N ASP A 79 -6.56 2.59 12.95
CA ASP A 79 -6.96 3.77 13.72
C ASP A 79 -8.32 4.30 13.25
N ASN A 80 -8.58 4.27 11.95
CA ASN A 80 -9.83 4.76 11.41
C ASN A 80 -11.02 3.83 11.69
N LEU A 81 -10.77 2.53 11.84
CA LEU A 81 -11.79 1.54 12.13
C LEU A 81 -12.03 1.34 13.63
N THR A 82 -11.05 1.64 14.48
CA THR A 82 -11.11 1.30 15.93
C THR A 82 -11.14 2.50 16.87
N LEU A 83 -10.59 3.65 16.45
CA LEU A 83 -10.49 4.85 17.29
C LEU A 83 -11.45 5.92 16.79
N ARG A 84 -12.23 6.49 17.71
CA ARG A 84 -13.11 7.64 17.41
C ARG A 84 -12.35 8.97 17.33
N GLN A 85 -11.07 8.99 17.71
CA GLN A 85 -10.28 10.21 17.85
C GLN A 85 -10.11 10.97 16.52
N LEU A 86 -10.42 12.26 16.54
CA LEU A 86 -10.15 13.14 15.41
C LEU A 86 -8.69 13.61 15.46
N MET A 87 -7.94 13.35 14.40
CA MET A 87 -6.56 13.81 14.26
C MET A 87 -6.49 14.99 13.29
N PRO A 88 -6.06 16.19 13.72
CA PRO A 88 -6.06 17.39 12.89
C PRO A 88 -5.34 17.20 11.55
N ARG A 89 -4.18 16.54 11.54
CA ARG A 89 -3.44 16.24 10.30
C ARG A 89 -4.23 15.36 9.32
N ARG A 90 -5.00 14.41 9.83
CA ARG A 90 -5.85 13.55 8.98
C ARG A 90 -7.06 14.32 8.46
N ILE A 91 -7.70 15.09 9.32
CA ILE A 91 -8.80 15.97 8.94
C ILE A 91 -8.35 16.92 7.83
N ALA A 92 -7.20 17.58 7.99
CA ALA A 92 -6.63 18.46 6.97
C ALA A 92 -6.42 17.71 5.65
N ARG A 93 -5.82 16.52 5.67
CA ARG A 93 -5.63 15.70 4.47
C ARG A 93 -6.96 15.34 3.79
N GLU A 94 -7.97 14.93 4.53
CA GLU A 94 -9.27 14.54 3.98
C GLU A 94 -10.07 15.73 3.43
N LEU A 95 -10.09 16.85 4.15
CA LEU A 95 -10.84 18.05 3.76
C LEU A 95 -10.15 18.84 2.64
N VAL A 96 -8.84 19.03 2.72
CA VAL A 96 -8.10 19.89 1.77
C VAL A 96 -7.71 19.09 0.54
N PHE A 97 -7.03 17.96 0.73
CA PHE A 97 -6.47 17.20 -0.39
C PHE A 97 -7.54 16.34 -1.09
N PHE A 98 -8.34 15.61 -0.31
CA PHE A 98 -9.36 14.74 -0.88
C PHE A 98 -10.71 15.41 -1.12
N ARG A 99 -10.89 16.64 -0.61
CA ARG A 99 -12.13 17.43 -0.70
C ARG A 99 -13.33 16.66 -0.18
N ASN A 100 -13.17 16.01 0.96
CA ASN A 100 -14.18 15.15 1.55
C ASN A 100 -14.80 15.76 2.82
N PRO A 101 -15.75 16.70 2.69
CA PRO A 101 -16.36 17.38 3.84
C PRO A 101 -17.08 16.42 4.79
N ALA A 102 -17.53 15.28 4.28
CA ALA A 102 -18.29 14.33 5.05
C ALA A 102 -17.40 13.29 5.78
N TYR A 103 -16.07 13.47 5.78
CA TYR A 103 -15.12 12.69 6.59
C TYR A 103 -15.49 12.72 8.08
N LEU A 104 -15.82 13.90 8.63
CA LEU A 104 -16.23 14.04 10.02
C LEU A 104 -17.54 13.27 10.32
N PRO A 105 -18.63 13.44 9.54
CA PRO A 105 -19.83 12.62 9.65
C PRO A 105 -19.58 11.10 9.58
N ASP A 106 -18.72 10.61 8.67
CA ASP A 106 -18.40 9.17 8.59
C ASP A 106 -17.69 8.69 9.84
N ARG A 107 -16.77 9.50 10.38
CA ARG A 107 -16.11 9.22 11.66
C ARG A 107 -17.10 9.20 12.82
N LEU A 108 -18.18 9.97 12.78
CA LEU A 108 -19.21 9.88 13.83
C LEU A 108 -20.12 8.65 13.68
N ARG A 109 -20.24 8.09 12.48
CA ARG A 109 -21.10 6.94 12.16
C ARG A 109 -20.39 5.59 12.12
N GLY A 110 -19.06 5.57 12.25
CA GLY A 110 -18.27 4.35 12.26
C GLY A 110 -18.61 3.43 13.44
N ASP A 111 -18.71 2.13 13.17
CA ASP A 111 -18.88 1.11 14.21
C ASP A 111 -17.50 0.70 14.77
N TYR A 112 -17.08 1.42 15.81
CA TYR A 112 -15.75 1.26 16.42
C TYR A 112 -15.65 0.04 17.32
N ASP A 113 -16.75 -0.40 17.92
CA ASP A 113 -16.79 -1.64 18.70
C ASP A 113 -16.62 -2.84 17.77
N TYR A 114 -17.32 -2.85 16.63
CA TYR A 114 -17.12 -3.87 15.62
C TYR A 114 -15.71 -3.81 15.03
N GLY A 115 -15.18 -2.61 14.76
CA GLY A 115 -13.78 -2.47 14.38
C GLY A 115 -12.80 -3.09 15.39
N ARG A 116 -12.98 -2.83 16.70
CA ARG A 116 -12.16 -3.44 17.75
C ARG A 116 -12.32 -4.96 17.80
N TYR A 117 -13.53 -5.47 17.60
CA TYR A 117 -13.80 -6.90 17.49
C TYR A 117 -13.00 -7.53 16.33
N LEU A 118 -13.07 -6.93 15.13
CA LEU A 118 -12.40 -7.42 13.93
C LEU A 118 -10.87 -7.48 14.06
N TYR A 119 -10.28 -6.58 14.85
CA TYR A 119 -8.84 -6.49 15.08
C TYR A 119 -8.36 -7.15 16.37
N ALA A 120 -9.23 -7.82 17.13
CA ALA A 120 -8.84 -8.25 18.47
C ALA A 120 -7.84 -9.43 18.50
N ASP A 121 -7.68 -10.20 17.42
CA ASP A 121 -6.76 -11.35 17.37
C ASP A 121 -6.39 -11.70 15.92
N ALA A 122 -5.08 -11.68 15.61
CA ALA A 122 -4.54 -12.01 14.29
C ALA A 122 -4.72 -13.48 13.92
N MET A 123 -4.94 -14.39 14.87
CA MET A 123 -5.12 -15.83 14.60
C MET A 123 -6.57 -16.20 14.28
N LYS A 124 -7.51 -15.25 14.33
CA LYS A 124 -8.93 -15.50 14.05
C LYS A 124 -9.24 -15.28 12.57
N ILE A 125 -9.21 -16.39 11.82
CA ILE A 125 -9.49 -16.42 10.38
C ILE A 125 -10.85 -15.80 10.04
N ASP A 126 -11.91 -16.13 10.78
CA ASP A 126 -13.26 -15.61 10.48
C ASP A 126 -13.34 -14.09 10.61
N ARG A 127 -12.61 -13.51 11.58
CA ARG A 127 -12.54 -12.05 11.74
C ARG A 127 -11.82 -11.35 10.61
N PHE A 128 -10.81 -11.99 10.03
CA PHE A 128 -10.17 -11.47 8.82
C PHE A 128 -11.16 -11.45 7.65
N ARG A 129 -11.93 -12.52 7.46
CA ARG A 129 -12.92 -12.62 6.37
C ARG A 129 -14.03 -11.57 6.54
N GLU A 130 -14.57 -11.45 7.76
CA GLU A 130 -15.52 -10.39 8.11
C GLU A 130 -14.93 -8.99 7.90
N TRP A 131 -13.67 -8.78 8.27
CA TRP A 131 -12.99 -7.51 8.07
C TRP A 131 -12.86 -7.17 6.58
N LEU A 132 -12.50 -8.15 5.76
CA LEU A 132 -12.36 -7.98 4.32
C LEU A 132 -13.69 -7.57 3.68
N GLU A 133 -14.79 -8.21 4.08
CA GLU A 133 -16.15 -7.82 3.68
C GLU A 133 -16.52 -6.42 4.18
N TYR A 134 -16.22 -6.12 5.44
CA TYR A 134 -16.56 -4.85 6.09
C TYR A 134 -15.89 -3.64 5.41
N ILE A 135 -14.63 -3.78 4.99
CA ILE A 135 -13.88 -2.67 4.35
C ILE A 135 -14.18 -2.49 2.87
N HIS A 136 -14.82 -3.46 2.20
CA HIS A 136 -15.12 -3.38 0.77
C HIS A 136 -16.61 -3.17 0.49
N ASP A 137 -17.46 -3.99 1.11
CA ASP A 137 -18.90 -4.03 0.85
C ASP A 137 -19.71 -3.48 2.03
N GLY A 138 -19.12 -3.48 3.23
CA GLY A 138 -19.71 -2.92 4.43
C GLY A 138 -19.55 -1.41 4.61
N ARG A 139 -19.98 -0.94 5.79
CA ARG A 139 -19.87 0.48 6.20
C ARG A 139 -18.43 0.90 6.48
N GLY A 140 -17.52 -0.04 6.76
CA GLY A 140 -16.11 0.22 7.05
C GLY A 140 -15.38 0.95 5.92
N LYS A 141 -15.80 0.77 4.67
CA LYS A 141 -15.17 1.46 3.53
C LYS A 141 -15.19 2.98 3.62
N TYR A 142 -16.22 3.56 4.26
CA TYR A 142 -16.37 5.02 4.38
C TYR A 142 -15.47 5.61 5.47
N THR A 143 -15.07 4.80 6.43
CA THR A 143 -14.11 5.23 7.46
C THR A 143 -12.67 5.03 7.00
N LEU A 144 -12.43 4.24 5.95
CA LEU A 144 -11.09 4.04 5.42
C LEU A 144 -10.41 5.36 5.00
N PRO A 145 -9.07 5.43 5.16
CA PRO A 145 -8.28 6.59 4.76
C PRO A 145 -8.48 7.03 3.31
N ASP A 146 -8.05 8.25 3.04
CA ASP A 146 -7.90 8.83 1.71
C ASP A 146 -9.22 8.91 0.97
N SER A 147 -10.34 8.99 1.69
CA SER A 147 -11.68 9.01 1.12
C SER A 147 -12.01 7.82 0.21
N TYR A 148 -11.43 6.64 0.47
CA TYR A 148 -11.63 5.45 -0.35
C TYR A 148 -13.10 5.14 -0.63
N GLY A 149 -13.92 4.92 0.41
CA GLY A 149 -15.32 4.53 0.24
C GLY A 149 -16.22 5.57 -0.45
N ARG A 150 -15.76 6.83 -0.55
CA ARG A 150 -16.43 7.89 -1.31
C ARG A 150 -15.87 8.11 -2.71
N SER A 151 -14.76 7.47 -3.04
CA SER A 151 -14.20 7.53 -4.38
C SER A 151 -15.09 6.78 -5.37
N ARG A 152 -15.16 7.25 -6.61
CA ARG A 152 -15.91 6.54 -7.66
C ARG A 152 -15.30 5.18 -7.97
N VAL A 153 -13.98 5.06 -7.86
CA VAL A 153 -13.26 3.83 -8.18
C VAL A 153 -13.52 2.72 -7.17
N ALA A 154 -13.85 3.04 -5.91
CA ALA A 154 -14.23 2.03 -4.91
C ALA A 154 -15.47 1.21 -5.29
N GLY A 155 -16.27 1.66 -6.28
CA GLY A 155 -17.35 0.86 -6.86
C GLY A 155 -16.88 -0.34 -7.69
N PHE A 156 -15.62 -0.35 -8.14
CA PHE A 156 -15.06 -1.40 -9.00
C PHE A 156 -13.59 -1.75 -8.68
N THR A 157 -13.02 -1.22 -7.60
CA THR A 157 -11.67 -1.53 -7.14
C THR A 157 -11.66 -1.89 -5.67
N GLY A 158 -10.75 -2.78 -5.29
CA GLY A 158 -10.38 -3.06 -3.91
C GLY A 158 -9.52 -1.96 -3.31
N TYR A 159 -9.37 -2.02 -1.99
CA TYR A 159 -8.59 -1.02 -1.27
C TYR A 159 -7.10 -1.05 -1.66
N MET A 160 -6.56 -2.23 -2.01
CA MET A 160 -5.17 -2.33 -2.46
C MET A 160 -4.96 -1.63 -3.80
N THR A 161 -5.81 -1.89 -4.80
CA THR A 161 -5.77 -1.21 -6.11
C THR A 161 -5.92 0.29 -5.94
N TYR A 162 -6.85 0.72 -5.08
CA TYR A 162 -7.01 2.13 -4.75
C TYR A 162 -5.72 2.76 -4.23
N GLN A 163 -5.11 2.15 -3.22
CA GLN A 163 -3.86 2.62 -2.63
C GLN A 163 -2.70 2.58 -3.64
N PHE A 164 -2.70 1.59 -4.54
CA PHE A 164 -1.70 1.45 -5.59
C PHE A 164 -1.76 2.61 -6.57
N VAL A 165 -2.94 2.92 -7.09
CA VAL A 165 -3.12 4.07 -7.99
C VAL A 165 -2.84 5.38 -7.25
N LEU A 166 -3.34 5.54 -6.01
CA LEU A 166 -3.05 6.73 -5.19
C LEU A 166 -1.54 6.95 -5.00
N GLN A 167 -0.78 5.87 -4.83
CA GLN A 167 0.65 5.94 -4.59
C GLN A 167 1.45 6.17 -5.88
N PHE A 168 1.05 5.59 -7.02
CA PHE A 168 1.91 5.56 -8.21
C PHE A 168 1.39 6.39 -9.38
N ALA A 169 0.18 6.95 -9.30
CA ALA A 169 -0.33 7.87 -10.31
C ALA A 169 0.34 9.25 -10.24
N GLN A 170 0.60 9.85 -11.40
CA GLN A 170 1.22 11.18 -11.52
C GLN A 170 0.37 12.28 -10.86
N ASN A 171 -0.95 12.17 -10.98
CA ASN A 171 -1.91 13.12 -10.43
C ASN A 171 -3.21 12.41 -10.05
N MET A 172 -4.19 13.15 -9.55
CA MET A 172 -5.46 12.63 -9.01
C MET A 172 -6.60 12.52 -10.05
N ALA A 173 -6.33 12.71 -11.35
CA ALA A 173 -7.36 12.67 -12.38
C ALA A 173 -8.03 11.28 -12.51
N TRP A 174 -7.34 10.20 -12.13
CA TRP A 174 -7.90 8.84 -12.04
C TRP A 174 -9.16 8.75 -11.15
N ARG A 175 -9.35 9.66 -10.19
CA ARG A 175 -10.58 9.72 -9.37
C ARG A 175 -11.84 9.98 -10.20
N ARG A 176 -11.69 10.44 -11.45
CA ARG A 176 -12.79 10.66 -12.40
C ARG A 176 -13.16 9.40 -13.18
N CYS A 177 -12.32 8.36 -13.19
CA CYS A 177 -12.59 7.11 -13.88
C CYS A 177 -13.88 6.47 -13.35
N ARG A 178 -14.70 5.97 -14.27
CA ARG A 178 -16.01 5.37 -13.97
C ARG A 178 -16.07 3.86 -14.23
N SER A 179 -14.98 3.27 -14.70
CA SER A 179 -14.86 1.84 -14.98
C SER A 179 -13.44 1.35 -14.76
N ALA A 180 -13.29 0.04 -14.55
CA ALA A 180 -11.98 -0.61 -14.45
C ALA A 180 -11.14 -0.39 -15.71
N GLN A 181 -11.77 -0.42 -16.89
CA GLN A 181 -11.10 -0.17 -18.17
C GLN A 181 -10.53 1.25 -18.26
N ALA A 182 -11.32 2.28 -17.92
CA ALA A 182 -10.83 3.65 -17.91
C ALA A 182 -9.70 3.87 -16.90
N LEU A 183 -9.71 3.13 -15.78
CA LEU A 183 -8.63 3.18 -14.80
C LEU A 183 -7.34 2.51 -15.31
N LYS A 184 -7.45 1.35 -15.97
CA LYS A 184 -6.32 0.68 -16.64
C LYS A 184 -5.66 1.60 -17.67
N GLU A 185 -6.44 2.18 -18.57
CA GLU A 185 -5.96 3.14 -19.59
C GLU A 185 -5.32 4.39 -19.00
N TYR A 186 -5.77 4.83 -17.83
CA TYR A 186 -5.12 5.90 -17.10
C TYR A 186 -3.76 5.45 -16.56
N MET A 187 -3.70 4.29 -15.91
CA MET A 187 -2.47 3.75 -15.32
C MET A 187 -1.37 3.54 -16.38
N ASP A 188 -1.75 3.13 -17.59
CA ASP A 188 -0.82 2.91 -18.70
C ASP A 188 -0.16 4.20 -19.22
N ARG A 189 -0.82 5.34 -19.03
CA ARG A 189 -0.34 6.64 -19.51
C ARG A 189 0.25 7.54 -18.43
N HIS A 190 -0.14 7.34 -17.17
CA HIS A 190 0.03 8.33 -16.12
C HIS A 190 0.62 7.77 -14.82
N PHE A 191 1.57 6.84 -14.94
CA PHE A 191 2.34 6.33 -13.81
C PHE A 191 3.67 7.06 -13.61
N LEU A 192 4.07 7.14 -12.34
CA LEU A 192 5.28 7.80 -11.87
C LEU A 192 6.51 6.90 -11.90
N THR A 193 6.32 5.59 -12.01
CA THR A 193 7.37 4.60 -11.81
C THR A 193 7.86 4.05 -13.14
N ASP A 194 9.17 4.03 -13.31
CA ASP A 194 9.86 3.29 -14.36
C ASP A 194 9.73 1.78 -14.16
N LYS A 195 9.74 1.33 -12.89
CA LYS A 195 9.64 -0.11 -12.56
C LYS A 195 8.90 -0.38 -11.25
N ILE A 196 8.08 -1.42 -11.26
CA ILE A 196 7.46 -1.99 -10.06
C ILE A 196 8.03 -3.39 -9.86
N ILE A 197 8.63 -3.62 -8.69
CA ILE A 197 9.16 -4.92 -8.30
C ILE A 197 8.19 -5.66 -7.39
N LYS A 198 8.14 -6.98 -7.52
CA LYS A 198 7.34 -7.88 -6.65
C LYS A 198 8.10 -8.13 -5.36
N LEU A 199 7.43 -7.96 -4.22
CA LEU A 199 8.02 -8.14 -2.90
C LEU A 199 8.57 -9.56 -2.71
N GLU A 200 7.87 -10.55 -3.27
CA GLU A 200 8.24 -11.96 -3.24
C GLU A 200 9.59 -12.22 -3.91
N ASN A 201 9.95 -11.37 -4.88
CA ASN A 201 11.19 -11.43 -5.65
C ASN A 201 12.10 -10.22 -5.36
N ALA A 202 11.88 -9.52 -4.25
CA ALA A 202 12.52 -8.23 -4.01
C ALA A 202 14.04 -8.31 -3.97
N LYS A 203 14.61 -9.40 -3.44
CA LYS A 203 16.07 -9.59 -3.37
C LYS A 203 16.71 -9.57 -4.75
N THR A 204 16.13 -10.26 -5.73
CA THR A 204 16.71 -10.33 -7.07
C THR A 204 16.36 -9.09 -7.88
N GLN A 205 15.09 -8.67 -7.85
CA GLN A 205 14.62 -7.54 -8.67
C GLN A 205 15.18 -6.19 -8.20
N LEU A 206 15.43 -6.00 -6.91
CA LEU A 206 16.07 -4.77 -6.43
C LEU A 206 17.53 -4.68 -6.91
N LEU A 207 18.26 -5.81 -6.92
CA LEU A 207 19.63 -5.83 -7.42
C LEU A 207 19.67 -5.43 -8.90
N THR A 208 18.76 -5.99 -9.71
CA THR A 208 18.61 -5.60 -11.12
C THR A 208 18.29 -4.12 -11.28
N VAL A 209 17.43 -3.54 -10.43
CA VAL A 209 17.15 -2.09 -10.45
C VAL A 209 18.40 -1.28 -10.15
N LEU A 210 19.22 -1.70 -9.17
CA LEU A 210 20.46 -0.99 -8.84
C LEU A 210 21.46 -1.03 -10.02
N GLU A 211 21.61 -2.19 -10.66
CA GLU A 211 22.46 -2.38 -11.83
C GLU A 211 21.97 -1.53 -13.03
N GLU A 212 20.67 -1.54 -13.34
CA GLU A 212 20.05 -0.75 -14.42
C GLU A 212 20.26 0.76 -14.23
N VAL A 213 20.29 1.24 -12.98
CA VAL A 213 20.52 2.65 -12.64
C VAL A 213 22.02 3.01 -12.63
N GLY A 214 22.90 2.02 -12.81
CA GLY A 214 24.35 2.21 -12.82
C GLY A 214 24.92 2.38 -11.42
N TYR A 215 24.40 1.64 -10.44
CA TYR A 215 25.09 1.38 -9.18
C TYR A 215 25.95 0.13 -9.33
N ASP A 216 27.27 0.29 -9.21
CA ASP A 216 28.21 -0.82 -9.10
C ASP A 216 28.50 -1.07 -7.63
N LEU A 217 28.00 -2.18 -7.08
CA LEU A 217 28.14 -2.50 -5.66
C LEU A 217 29.51 -3.12 -5.41
N SER A 218 30.31 -2.49 -4.57
CA SER A 218 31.55 -3.09 -4.07
C SER A 218 31.29 -4.43 -3.36
N PRO A 219 32.29 -5.31 -3.23
CA PRO A 219 32.14 -6.59 -2.53
C PRO A 219 31.54 -6.45 -1.12
N ALA A 220 31.97 -5.43 -0.36
CA ALA A 220 31.44 -5.15 0.99
C ALA A 220 29.96 -4.69 0.98
N GLN A 221 29.57 -3.88 0.00
CA GLN A 221 28.17 -3.49 -0.20
C GLN A 221 27.31 -4.69 -0.59
N ARG A 222 27.83 -5.59 -1.43
CA ARG A 222 27.14 -6.82 -1.84
C ARG A 222 26.93 -7.77 -0.66
N GLU A 223 27.95 -7.95 0.18
CA GLU A 223 27.83 -8.73 1.42
C GLU A 223 26.78 -8.13 2.37
N THR A 224 26.81 -6.80 2.55
CA THR A 224 25.81 -6.06 3.34
C THR A 224 24.40 -6.27 2.79
N TYR A 225 24.24 -6.20 1.46
CA TYR A 225 22.98 -6.43 0.77
C TYR A 225 22.44 -7.84 1.06
N ASP A 226 23.27 -8.86 0.87
CA ASP A 226 22.89 -10.26 1.10
C ASP A 226 22.56 -10.54 2.58
N SER A 227 23.35 -9.98 3.50
CA SER A 227 23.13 -10.06 4.94
C SER A 227 21.83 -9.37 5.40
N LEU A 228 21.47 -8.24 4.79
CA LEU A 228 20.22 -7.56 5.14
C LEU A 228 18.99 -8.30 4.63
N PHE A 229 19.05 -8.90 3.43
CA PHE A 229 17.94 -9.68 2.88
C PHE A 229 17.75 -11.05 3.56
N SER A 230 18.78 -11.60 4.21
CA SER A 230 18.62 -12.81 5.04
C SER A 230 17.89 -12.54 6.35
N LYS A 231 17.82 -11.27 6.79
CA LYS A 231 17.15 -10.85 8.03
C LYS A 231 15.71 -10.38 7.79
N LYS A 232 14.73 -11.12 8.31
CA LYS A 232 13.32 -10.68 8.36
C LYS A 232 13.19 -9.36 9.14
N THR A 233 12.28 -8.48 8.72
CA THR A 233 12.06 -7.16 9.33
C THR A 233 10.57 -6.88 9.41
N ASN A 234 10.07 -6.54 10.61
CA ASN A 234 8.67 -6.15 10.84
C ASN A 234 7.66 -7.14 10.24
N THR A 235 7.94 -8.44 10.41
CA THR A 235 7.00 -9.50 10.06
C THR A 235 5.94 -9.59 11.13
N SER A 236 4.69 -9.39 10.74
CA SER A 236 3.56 -9.62 11.62
C SER A 236 3.38 -11.13 11.85
N GLU A 237 3.02 -11.49 13.07
CA GLU A 237 2.71 -12.84 13.50
C GLU A 237 1.28 -13.19 13.05
N HIS A 238 1.20 -14.07 12.06
CA HIS A 238 -0.05 -14.56 11.50
C HIS A 238 0.21 -15.89 10.77
N LEU A 239 -0.86 -16.65 10.49
CA LEU A 239 -0.78 -17.87 9.68
C LEU A 239 -0.34 -17.56 8.23
N PRO A 240 0.10 -18.55 7.45
CA PRO A 240 0.21 -18.41 6.00
C PRO A 240 -1.05 -17.77 5.40
N TYR A 241 -0.88 -16.81 4.48
CA TYR A 241 -2.02 -16.02 3.99
C TYR A 241 -3.12 -16.88 3.39
N ARG A 242 -2.77 -18.02 2.77
CA ARG A 242 -3.72 -18.94 2.14
C ARG A 242 -4.73 -19.51 3.15
N ASP A 243 -4.34 -19.67 4.41
CA ASP A 243 -5.18 -20.24 5.46
C ASP A 243 -6.30 -19.29 5.89
N TYR A 244 -6.16 -17.99 5.61
CA TYR A 244 -7.17 -16.98 5.95
C TYR A 244 -8.34 -16.93 4.97
N TYR A 245 -8.19 -17.47 3.77
CA TYR A 245 -9.20 -17.32 2.72
C TYR A 245 -10.07 -18.56 2.60
N ASP A 246 -11.29 -18.33 2.12
CA ASP A 246 -12.22 -19.33 1.61
C ASP A 246 -12.53 -18.99 0.14
N PRO A 247 -13.24 -19.86 -0.62
CA PRO A 247 -13.54 -19.57 -2.02
C PRO A 247 -14.21 -18.20 -2.26
N LYS A 248 -15.11 -17.78 -1.35
CA LYS A 248 -15.81 -16.49 -1.42
C LYS A 248 -14.85 -15.31 -1.34
N THR A 249 -13.97 -15.32 -0.34
CA THR A 249 -13.02 -14.22 -0.08
C THR A 249 -11.84 -14.22 -1.06
N ILE A 250 -11.44 -15.38 -1.60
CA ILE A 250 -10.51 -15.45 -2.73
C ILE A 250 -11.08 -14.68 -3.91
N GLU A 251 -12.33 -14.97 -4.28
CA GLU A 251 -12.98 -14.36 -5.43
C GLU A 251 -13.27 -12.87 -5.21
N MET A 252 -13.60 -12.48 -3.98
CA MET A 252 -13.74 -11.08 -3.61
C MET A 252 -12.47 -10.27 -3.92
N VAL A 253 -11.30 -10.75 -3.50
CA VAL A 253 -10.02 -10.09 -3.82
C VAL A 253 -9.73 -10.17 -5.31
N ARG A 254 -10.01 -11.31 -5.95
CA ARG A 254 -9.80 -11.49 -7.40
C ARG A 254 -10.53 -10.43 -8.21
N GLU A 255 -11.80 -10.20 -7.92
CA GLU A 255 -12.62 -9.25 -8.67
C GLU A 255 -12.32 -7.80 -8.29
N LYS A 256 -12.20 -7.51 -6.99
CA LYS A 256 -11.94 -6.15 -6.53
C LYS A 256 -10.55 -5.66 -6.92
N ASP A 257 -9.53 -6.50 -6.83
CA ASP A 257 -8.15 -6.13 -7.17
C ASP A 257 -7.68 -6.66 -8.53
N LYS A 258 -8.64 -7.02 -9.39
CA LYS A 258 -8.40 -7.56 -10.74
C LYS A 258 -7.38 -6.76 -11.55
N ILE A 259 -7.44 -5.43 -11.46
CA ILE A 259 -6.55 -4.52 -12.20
C ILE A 259 -5.08 -4.80 -11.87
N ILE A 260 -4.72 -4.89 -10.60
CA ILE A 260 -3.34 -5.15 -10.19
C ILE A 260 -2.99 -6.63 -10.30
N ILE A 261 -3.95 -7.53 -10.09
CA ILE A 261 -3.75 -8.98 -10.23
C ILE A 261 -3.35 -9.31 -11.68
N GLU A 262 -4.12 -8.84 -12.65
CA GLU A 262 -3.83 -9.03 -14.08
C GLU A 262 -2.56 -8.31 -14.49
N ARG A 263 -2.38 -7.03 -14.12
CA ARG A 263 -1.21 -6.23 -14.50
C ARG A 263 0.11 -6.86 -14.07
N PHE A 264 0.13 -7.51 -12.91
CA PHE A 264 1.33 -8.10 -12.36
C PHE A 264 1.34 -9.63 -12.46
N GLY A 265 0.35 -10.27 -13.08
CA GLY A 265 0.28 -11.73 -13.19
C GLY A 265 0.34 -12.42 -11.84
N TYR A 266 -0.54 -12.02 -10.92
CA TYR A 266 -0.69 -12.69 -9.63
C TYR A 266 -1.73 -13.80 -9.69
N GLU A 267 -1.47 -14.86 -8.95
CA GLU A 267 -2.37 -15.98 -8.74
C GLU A 267 -2.43 -16.30 -7.25
N PHE A 268 -3.50 -16.98 -6.83
CA PHE A 268 -3.71 -17.37 -5.44
C PHE A 268 -2.89 -18.60 -5.07
#